data_AF-A0A2E8UA24-F1
#
_entry.id   AF-A0A2E8UA24-F1
#
_cell.length_a   1.000
_cell.length_b   1.000
_cell.length_c   1.000
_cell.angle_alpha   90.00
_cell.angle_beta   90.00
_cell.angle_gamma   90.00
#
_symmetry.space_group_name_H-M   'P 1'
#
loop_
_entity.id
_entity.type
_entity.pdbx_description
1 polymer ?
#
loop_
_entity_poly.entity_id
_entity_poly.type
_entity_poly.pdbx_seq_one_letter_code
_entity_poly.pdbx_strand_id
1 'polypeptide(L)'
;MEIRQTPVGSLPRSKQLQDAYAAFNKEELGRGELDQVIESEIKDVVSEYEKIENNPLITTGEVEKPNFLTYFLDNGFIKLGDPSPEDAEGFVIDFEGHHSREIAVLQKEQTPFSYKHYGDEWIPTLKSFSNKPFKATVIAPSAVSLIYQKDLPDYSKEKFISDVINECV
;
A
#
# COMPACT_ATOMS: atom_id res chain seq x y z
N MET A 1 12.81 16.49 30.43
CA MET A 1 13.18 15.99 29.09
C MET A 1 11.92 15.46 28.45
N GLU A 2 11.56 15.99 27.29
CA GLU A 2 10.39 15.51 26.53
C GLU A 2 10.87 14.48 25.52
N ILE A 3 10.27 13.29 25.51
CA ILE A 3 10.58 12.21 24.55
C ILE A 3 9.43 12.14 23.57
N ARG A 4 9.70 12.44 22.30
CA ARG A 4 8.71 12.35 21.23
C ARG A 4 8.52 10.90 20.80
N GLN A 5 7.27 10.51 20.58
CA GLN A 5 6.91 9.16 20.15
C GLN A 5 6.13 9.23 18.85
N THR A 6 6.29 8.20 18.02
CA THR A 6 5.50 8.01 16.82
C THR A 6 5.43 6.52 16.47
N PRO A 7 4.29 6.03 15.97
CA PRO A 7 4.24 4.73 15.28
C PRO A 7 5.20 4.73 14.08
N VAL A 8 5.68 3.55 13.67
CA VAL A 8 6.52 3.39 12.46
C VAL A 8 5.66 3.20 11.21
N GLY A 9 4.62 2.37 11.27
CA GLY A 9 3.78 2.04 10.13
C GLY A 9 2.45 1.42 10.53
N SER A 10 2.11 0.29 9.90
CA SER A 10 0.81 -0.37 9.97
C SER A 10 0.29 -0.68 11.39
N LEU A 11 -1.00 -0.45 11.60
CA LEU A 11 -1.78 -0.90 12.74
C LEU A 11 -2.59 -2.17 12.39
N PRO A 12 -3.04 -2.94 13.40
CA PRO A 12 -3.99 -4.02 13.17
C PRO A 12 -5.29 -3.48 12.56
N ARG A 13 -5.77 -4.14 11.50
CA ARG A 13 -7.07 -3.83 10.89
C ARG A 13 -8.19 -4.49 11.67
N SER A 14 -9.31 -3.81 11.82
CA SER A 14 -10.52 -4.40 12.38
C SER A 14 -10.97 -5.63 11.58
N LYS A 15 -11.74 -6.51 12.24
CA LYS A 15 -12.36 -7.67 11.56
C LYS A 15 -13.27 -7.21 10.42
N GLN A 16 -13.96 -6.08 10.58
CA GLN A 16 -14.82 -5.51 9.56
C GLN A 16 -14.05 -5.14 8.30
N LEU A 17 -12.91 -4.45 8.44
CA LEU A 17 -12.08 -4.08 7.29
C LEU A 17 -11.44 -5.31 6.64
N GLN A 18 -11.01 -6.30 7.43
CA GLN A 18 -10.51 -7.57 6.88
C GLN A 18 -11.58 -8.31 6.07
N ASP A 19 -12.82 -8.34 6.55
CA ASP A 19 -13.95 -8.97 5.84
C ASP A 19 -14.31 -8.20 4.58
N ALA A 20 -14.29 -6.87 4.62
CA ALA A 20 -14.52 -6.02 3.45
C ALA A 20 -13.48 -6.28 2.36
N TYR A 21 -12.19 -6.38 2.72
CA TYR A 21 -11.16 -6.77 1.76
C TYR A 21 -11.35 -8.18 1.21
N ALA A 22 -11.73 -9.15 2.05
CA ALA A 22 -12.01 -10.50 1.59
C ALA A 22 -13.20 -10.56 0.62
N ALA A 23 -14.26 -9.80 0.86
CA ALA A 23 -15.43 -9.70 -0.01
C ALA A 23 -15.11 -8.97 -1.32
N PHE A 24 -14.36 -7.86 -1.26
CA PHE A 24 -13.90 -7.15 -2.45
C PHE A 24 -13.05 -8.04 -3.36
N ASN A 25 -12.15 -8.84 -2.79
CA ASN A 25 -11.32 -9.79 -3.53
C ASN A 25 -12.12 -10.92 -4.20
N LYS A 26 -13.34 -11.18 -3.74
CA LYS A 26 -14.27 -12.14 -4.34
C LYS A 26 -15.31 -11.49 -5.27
N GLU A 27 -15.17 -10.18 -5.50
CA GLU A 27 -16.14 -9.37 -6.27
C GLU A 27 -17.54 -9.34 -5.63
N GLU A 28 -17.63 -9.61 -4.33
CA GLU A 28 -18.88 -9.61 -3.53
C GLU A 28 -19.19 -8.24 -2.91
N LEU A 29 -18.22 -7.31 -2.94
CA LEU A 29 -18.32 -5.95 -2.43
C LEU A 29 -17.85 -4.95 -3.51
N GLY A 30 -18.62 -3.89 -3.75
CA GLY A 30 -18.22 -2.84 -4.70
C GLY A 30 -17.10 -1.95 -4.16
N ARG A 31 -16.31 -1.32 -5.05
CA ARG A 31 -15.22 -0.41 -4.64
C ARG A 31 -15.70 0.73 -3.74
N GLY A 32 -16.84 1.35 -4.06
CA GLY A 32 -17.39 2.44 -3.25
C GLY A 32 -17.80 2.00 -1.84
N GLU A 33 -18.27 0.75 -1.67
CA GLU A 33 -18.59 0.21 -0.34
C GLU A 33 -17.32 -0.10 0.45
N LEU A 34 -16.28 -0.62 -0.21
CA LEU A 34 -14.98 -0.81 0.41
C LEU A 34 -14.38 0.53 0.89
N ASP A 35 -14.42 1.55 0.04
CA ASP A 35 -13.88 2.88 0.36
C ASP A 35 -14.56 3.48 1.59
N GLN A 36 -15.87 3.25 1.78
CA GLN A 36 -16.60 3.68 2.99
C GLN A 36 -16.11 2.96 4.26
N VAL A 37 -15.81 1.66 4.17
CA VAL A 37 -15.27 0.90 5.31
C VAL A 37 -13.84 1.38 5.63
N ILE A 38 -13.01 1.61 4.61
CA ILE A 38 -11.67 2.18 4.77
C ILE A 38 -11.73 3.55 5.44
N GLU A 39 -12.58 4.45 4.94
CA GLU A 39 -12.73 5.81 5.49
C GLU A 39 -13.17 5.77 6.96
N SER A 40 -14.12 4.88 7.30
CA SER A 40 -14.53 4.67 8.69
C SER A 40 -13.38 4.20 9.57
N GLU A 41 -12.57 3.25 9.10
CA GLU A 41 -11.41 2.75 9.88
C GLU A 41 -10.34 3.86 10.05
N ILE A 42 -10.07 4.65 9.01
CA ILE A 42 -9.16 5.80 9.10
C ILE A 42 -9.66 6.79 10.16
N LYS A 43 -10.96 7.08 10.16
CA LYS A 43 -11.57 7.97 11.16
C LYS A 43 -11.39 7.45 12.58
N ASP A 44 -11.58 6.15 12.79
CA ASP A 44 -11.41 5.52 14.10
C ASP A 44 -9.95 5.59 14.54
N VAL A 45 -9.00 5.24 13.66
CA VAL A 45 -7.55 5.35 13.94
C VAL A 45 -7.17 6.79 14.30
N VAL A 46 -7.61 7.78 13.52
CA VAL A 46 -7.33 9.20 13.80
C VAL A 46 -7.94 9.62 15.14
N SER A 47 -9.17 9.20 15.44
CA SER A 47 -9.86 9.50 16.69
C SER A 47 -9.14 8.91 17.90
N GLU A 48 -8.56 7.71 17.79
CA GLU A 48 -7.72 7.13 18.84
C GLU A 48 -6.40 7.89 19.00
N TYR A 49 -5.73 8.26 17.90
CA TYR A 49 -4.52 9.08 17.98
C TYR A 49 -4.74 10.45 18.62
N GLU A 50 -5.93 11.03 18.45
CA GLU A 50 -6.29 12.32 19.05
C GLU A 50 -6.37 12.26 20.58
N LYS A 51 -6.73 11.10 21.14
CA LYS A 51 -6.83 10.87 22.59
C LYS A 51 -5.46 10.74 23.27
N ILE A 52 -4.40 10.49 22.51
CA ILE A 52 -3.05 10.32 23.06
C ILE A 52 -2.47 11.69 23.40
N GLU A 53 -2.27 11.95 24.69
CA GLU A 53 -1.63 13.16 25.19
C GLU A 53 -0.20 13.29 24.66
N ASN A 54 0.19 14.51 24.29
CA ASN A 54 1.52 14.84 23.77
C ASN A 54 1.94 14.06 22.52
N ASN A 55 1.01 13.44 21.79
CA ASN A 55 1.32 12.82 20.51
C ASN A 55 1.57 13.91 19.44
N PRO A 56 2.79 14.07 18.94
CA PRO A 56 3.12 15.17 18.04
C PRO A 56 2.66 14.93 16.60
N LEU A 57 2.32 13.68 16.23
CA LEU A 57 2.02 13.32 14.85
C LEU A 57 1.09 12.11 14.75
N ILE A 58 0.27 12.07 13.68
CA ILE A 58 -0.70 11.01 13.41
C ILE A 58 -0.41 10.30 12.09
N THR A 59 -0.99 9.12 11.91
CA THR A 59 -0.92 8.33 10.68
C THR A 59 -2.29 7.66 10.43
N THR A 60 -2.53 7.12 9.22
CA THR A 60 -3.69 6.26 8.93
C THR A 60 -3.53 4.87 9.54
N GLY A 61 -2.32 4.52 10.01
CA GLY A 61 -2.01 3.15 10.41
C GLY A 61 -2.00 2.19 9.23
N GLU A 62 -1.90 2.70 7.99
CA GLU A 62 -1.86 1.91 6.75
C GLU A 62 -3.05 0.96 6.58
N VAL A 63 -4.18 1.26 7.23
CA VAL A 63 -5.38 0.42 7.18
C VAL A 63 -5.91 0.31 5.75
N GLU A 64 -5.77 1.39 4.97
CA GLU A 64 -6.12 1.52 3.56
C GLU A 64 -5.22 0.74 2.60
N LYS A 65 -4.03 0.32 3.04
CA LYS A 65 -3.03 -0.37 2.21
C LYS A 65 -3.02 -1.87 2.50
N PRO A 66 -3.78 -2.70 1.77
CA PRO A 66 -3.86 -4.15 2.06
C PRO A 66 -2.48 -4.83 2.07
N ASN A 67 -1.57 -4.37 1.19
CA ASN A 67 -0.19 -4.82 1.11
C ASN A 67 0.73 -3.64 0.78
N PHE A 68 1.66 -3.32 1.68
CA PHE A 68 2.60 -2.21 1.49
C PHE A 68 3.54 -2.40 0.28
N LEU A 69 3.77 -3.64 -0.16
CA LEU A 69 4.66 -3.95 -1.29
C LEU A 69 4.00 -3.76 -2.66
N THR A 70 2.67 -3.68 -2.72
CA THR A 70 1.95 -3.73 -4.00
C THR A 70 0.79 -2.73 -4.09
N TYR A 71 0.55 -1.92 -3.06
CA TYR A 71 -0.60 -0.99 -3.02
C TYR A 71 -0.63 -0.03 -4.22
N PHE A 72 0.53 0.31 -4.78
CA PHE A 72 0.70 1.32 -5.83
C PHE A 72 0.26 0.87 -7.24
N LEU A 73 -0.20 -0.38 -7.39
CA LEU A 73 -0.67 -0.96 -8.66
C LEU A 73 -2.20 -0.77 -8.82
N ASP A 74 -2.74 -0.84 -10.05
CA ASP A 74 -4.18 -0.59 -10.40
C ASP A 74 -5.11 -1.50 -9.60
N ASN A 75 -4.54 -2.65 -9.28
CA ASN A 75 -5.04 -3.65 -8.39
C ASN A 75 -4.16 -3.75 -7.15
N GLY A 76 -4.02 -2.66 -6.39
CA GLY A 76 -3.45 -2.71 -5.03
C GLY A 76 -4.15 -3.76 -4.15
N PHE A 77 -5.29 -4.28 -4.64
CA PHE A 77 -6.19 -5.31 -4.12
C PHE A 77 -6.24 -6.65 -4.89
N ILE A 78 -5.58 -6.86 -6.03
CA ILE A 78 -5.72 -8.14 -6.77
C ILE A 78 -4.37 -8.85 -6.83
N LYS A 79 -4.43 -10.17 -6.61
CA LYS A 79 -3.43 -11.13 -7.05
C LYS A 79 -2.83 -10.65 -8.36
N LEU A 80 -1.56 -10.29 -8.35
CA LEU A 80 -0.76 -10.41 -9.57
C LEU A 80 -0.99 -11.85 -10.02
N GLY A 81 -1.53 -12.00 -11.24
CA GLY A 81 -2.22 -13.22 -11.65
C GLY A 81 -1.42 -14.44 -11.28
N ASP A 82 -2.03 -15.37 -10.52
CA ASP A 82 -1.41 -16.51 -9.85
C ASP A 82 0.00 -16.21 -9.25
N PRO A 83 0.23 -16.25 -7.92
CA PRO A 83 1.60 -16.18 -7.37
C PRO A 83 2.59 -17.20 -7.99
N SER A 84 2.11 -18.12 -8.83
CA SER A 84 2.93 -18.67 -9.89
C SER A 84 2.14 -18.74 -11.19
N PRO A 85 2.35 -17.86 -12.19
CA PRO A 85 2.27 -18.35 -13.57
C PRO A 85 3.25 -19.52 -13.62
N GLU A 86 2.96 -20.59 -14.35
CA GLU A 86 3.79 -21.81 -14.35
C GLU A 86 5.31 -21.55 -14.57
N ASP A 87 5.68 -20.35 -15.06
CA ASP A 87 7.04 -19.90 -15.36
C ASP A 87 7.49 -18.53 -14.76
N ALA A 88 6.80 -17.93 -13.77
CA ALA A 88 7.28 -16.67 -13.15
C ALA A 88 7.38 -16.76 -11.62
N GLU A 89 8.60 -16.87 -11.11
CA GLU A 89 8.90 -16.81 -9.68
C GLU A 89 9.19 -15.35 -9.30
N GLY A 90 8.31 -14.72 -8.50
CA GLY A 90 8.58 -13.46 -7.85
C GLY A 90 9.59 -13.62 -6.71
N PHE A 91 10.20 -12.52 -6.28
CA PHE A 91 11.03 -12.54 -5.08
C PHE A 91 10.14 -12.77 -3.84
N VAL A 92 10.39 -13.85 -3.10
CA VAL A 92 9.66 -14.17 -1.86
C VAL A 92 10.40 -13.61 -0.65
N ILE A 93 9.68 -12.88 0.19
CA ILE A 93 10.15 -12.42 1.51
C ILE A 93 9.47 -13.28 2.57
N ASP A 94 10.28 -14.02 3.32
CA ASP A 94 9.83 -14.74 4.51
C ASP A 94 9.88 -13.82 5.73
N PHE A 95 8.78 -13.80 6.47
CA PHE A 95 8.68 -13.09 7.74
C PHE A 95 8.69 -14.07 8.92
N GLU A 96 9.19 -13.59 10.05
CA GLU A 96 9.09 -14.29 11.33
C GLU A 96 7.60 -14.52 11.65
N GLY A 97 7.21 -15.77 11.91
CA GLY A 97 5.79 -16.17 12.09
C GLY A 97 5.19 -17.01 10.95
N HIS A 98 6.00 -17.54 10.02
CA HIS A 98 5.57 -18.43 8.92
C HIS A 98 4.63 -17.77 7.89
N HIS A 99 4.72 -16.46 7.75
CA HIS A 99 4.05 -15.74 6.68
C HIS A 99 5.07 -15.35 5.62
N SER A 100 4.78 -15.63 4.36
CA SER A 100 5.55 -15.14 3.22
C SER A 100 4.77 -14.06 2.47
N ARG A 101 5.50 -13.17 1.80
CA ARG A 101 4.96 -12.27 0.79
C ARG A 101 5.79 -12.38 -0.45
N GLU A 102 5.13 -12.60 -1.57
CA GLU A 102 5.75 -12.59 -2.87
C GLU A 102 5.60 -11.19 -3.49
N ILE A 103 6.69 -10.68 -4.04
CA ILE A 103 6.70 -9.41 -4.76
C ILE A 103 6.16 -9.64 -6.17
N ALA A 104 5.34 -8.68 -6.64
CA ALA A 104 4.92 -8.55 -8.02
C ALA A 104 6.05 -8.69 -9.03
N VAL A 105 5.80 -9.41 -10.13
CA VAL A 105 6.66 -9.33 -11.32
C VAL A 105 5.98 -8.43 -12.35
N LEU A 106 6.68 -7.41 -12.82
CA LEU A 106 6.19 -6.51 -13.87
C LEU A 106 5.95 -7.29 -15.16
N GLN A 107 4.72 -7.24 -15.66
CA GLN A 107 4.31 -7.84 -16.91
C GLN A 107 4.32 -6.83 -18.05
N LYS A 108 4.37 -7.33 -19.29
CA LYS A 108 4.40 -6.48 -20.49
C LYS A 108 3.19 -5.55 -20.58
N GLU A 109 2.03 -6.00 -20.14
CA GLU A 109 0.75 -5.27 -20.13
C GLU A 109 0.77 -4.08 -19.17
N GLN A 110 1.75 -4.04 -18.25
CA GLN A 110 1.96 -2.98 -17.26
C GLN A 110 3.06 -2.00 -17.68
N THR A 111 3.46 -2.02 -18.95
CA THR A 111 4.47 -1.11 -19.53
C THR A 111 3.81 -0.09 -20.49
N PRO A 112 4.25 1.18 -20.51
CA PRO A 112 5.21 1.79 -19.57
C PRO A 112 4.65 1.83 -18.14
N PHE A 113 5.56 1.82 -17.17
CA PHE A 113 5.20 1.80 -15.75
C PHE A 113 4.60 3.15 -15.34
N SER A 114 3.53 3.10 -14.56
CA SER A 114 3.00 4.25 -13.84
C SER A 114 2.43 3.80 -12.49
N TYR A 115 2.49 4.65 -11.48
CA TYR A 115 1.73 4.40 -10.27
C TYR A 115 0.23 4.52 -10.57
N LYS A 116 -0.54 3.71 -9.87
CA LYS A 116 -2.01 3.71 -9.94
C LYS A 116 -2.62 4.14 -8.63
N HIS A 117 -1.89 3.92 -7.54
CA HIS A 117 -2.15 4.52 -6.26
C HIS A 117 -0.90 5.21 -5.71
N TYR A 118 -1.01 6.48 -5.34
CA TYR A 118 0.06 7.23 -4.68
C TYR A 118 -0.05 7.13 -3.17
N GLY A 119 1.10 7.29 -2.48
CA GLY A 119 1.16 7.11 -1.02
C GLY A 119 0.41 8.17 -0.22
N ASP A 120 0.03 9.27 -0.86
CA ASP A 120 -0.64 10.44 -0.27
C ASP A 120 -2.13 10.56 -0.64
N GLU A 121 -2.71 9.62 -1.39
CA GLU A 121 -4.10 9.66 -1.86
C GLU A 121 -5.12 9.83 -0.72
N TRP A 122 -4.80 9.33 0.48
CA TRP A 122 -5.66 9.39 1.66
C TRP A 122 -5.37 10.57 2.60
N ILE A 123 -4.40 11.43 2.28
CA ILE A 123 -4.13 12.65 3.07
C ILE A 123 -5.38 13.55 3.17
N PRO A 124 -6.13 13.81 2.09
CA PRO A 124 -7.34 14.63 2.18
C PRO A 124 -8.38 14.06 3.15
N THR A 125 -8.59 12.74 3.13
CA THR A 125 -9.50 12.04 4.05
C THR A 125 -9.04 12.20 5.50
N LEU A 126 -7.76 11.98 5.78
CA LEU A 126 -7.23 12.13 7.13
C LEU A 126 -7.32 13.57 7.64
N LYS A 127 -7.05 14.56 6.79
CA LYS A 127 -7.19 16.00 7.12
C LYS A 127 -8.65 16.41 7.40
N SER A 128 -9.63 15.64 6.95
CA SER A 128 -11.03 15.87 7.29
C SER A 128 -11.36 15.52 8.75
N PHE A 129 -10.54 14.66 9.38
CA PHE A 129 -10.73 14.17 10.74
C PHE A 129 -9.80 14.80 11.78
N SER A 130 -8.67 15.38 11.37
CA SER A 130 -7.71 16.01 12.28
C SER A 130 -6.86 17.10 11.62
N ASN A 131 -6.39 18.06 12.44
CA ASN A 131 -5.44 19.10 12.07
C ASN A 131 -4.00 18.84 12.55
N LYS A 132 -3.73 17.69 13.21
CA LYS A 132 -2.38 17.34 13.68
C LYS A 132 -1.43 17.08 12.50
N PRO A 133 -0.11 17.27 12.69
CA PRO A 133 0.88 16.85 11.70
C PRO A 133 0.72 15.38 11.33
N PHE A 134 0.74 15.09 10.04
CA PHE A 134 0.58 13.73 9.51
C PHE A 134 1.91 13.18 9.03
N LYS A 135 2.12 11.88 9.28
CA LYS A 135 3.20 11.11 8.70
C LYS A 135 2.66 10.14 7.65
N ALA A 136 2.95 10.43 6.38
CA ALA A 136 2.66 9.54 5.27
C ALA A 136 3.60 8.34 5.28
N THR A 137 3.08 7.15 4.97
CA THR A 137 3.90 5.97 4.67
C THR A 137 3.98 5.79 3.16
N VAL A 138 5.18 5.69 2.63
CA VAL A 138 5.42 5.51 1.19
C VAL A 138 6.40 4.37 0.98
N ILE A 139 6.27 3.66 -0.13
CA ILE A 139 7.29 2.71 -0.56
C ILE A 139 8.42 3.43 -1.30
N ALA A 140 9.66 3.07 -1.00
CA ALA A 140 10.81 3.67 -1.67
C ALA A 140 10.88 3.25 -3.15
N PRO A 141 11.28 4.12 -4.08
CA PRO A 141 11.46 3.79 -5.50
C PRO A 141 12.41 2.61 -5.74
N SER A 142 13.44 2.48 -4.90
CA SER A 142 14.35 1.33 -4.92
C SER A 142 13.65 0.01 -4.59
N ALA A 143 12.67 0.01 -3.67
CA ALA A 143 11.87 -1.17 -3.36
C ALA A 143 10.86 -1.47 -4.48
N VAL A 144 10.25 -0.45 -5.08
CA VAL A 144 9.42 -0.61 -6.28
C VAL A 144 10.22 -1.23 -7.41
N SER A 145 11.51 -0.89 -7.55
CA SER A 145 12.33 -1.44 -8.62
C SER A 145 12.49 -2.97 -8.61
N LEU A 146 12.21 -3.61 -7.46
CA LEU A 146 12.23 -5.06 -7.29
C LEU A 146 11.16 -5.78 -8.11
N ILE A 147 10.18 -5.08 -8.70
CA ILE A 147 9.19 -5.74 -9.57
C ILE A 147 9.74 -6.08 -10.96
N TYR A 148 10.82 -5.42 -11.40
CA TYR A 148 11.47 -5.69 -12.68
C TYR A 148 12.48 -6.84 -12.52
N GLN A 149 12.04 -8.07 -12.80
CA GLN A 149 12.85 -9.28 -12.60
C GLN A 149 13.52 -9.79 -13.89
N LYS A 150 12.92 -9.54 -15.05
CA LYS A 150 13.42 -9.99 -16.35
C LYS A 150 13.24 -8.91 -17.41
N ASP A 151 14.08 -8.95 -18.44
CA ASP A 151 13.95 -8.01 -19.54
C ASP A 151 12.66 -8.23 -20.32
N LEU A 152 11.97 -7.11 -20.60
CA LEU A 152 10.73 -7.10 -21.37
C LEU A 152 11.01 -6.62 -22.80
N PRO A 153 10.35 -7.19 -23.83
CA PRO A 153 10.48 -6.70 -25.20
C PRO A 153 10.16 -5.21 -25.29
N ASP A 154 11.07 -4.45 -25.90
CA ASP A 154 10.97 -3.00 -26.12
C ASP A 154 10.86 -2.14 -24.85
N TYR A 155 11.18 -2.70 -23.68
CA TYR A 155 11.10 -2.01 -22.39
C TYR A 155 12.24 -2.44 -21.45
N SER A 156 13.37 -1.72 -21.52
CA SER A 156 14.57 -2.04 -20.74
C SER A 156 14.46 -1.63 -19.27
N LYS A 157 15.37 -2.15 -18.44
CA LYS A 157 15.48 -1.79 -17.03
C LYS A 157 15.74 -0.30 -16.83
N GLU A 158 16.55 0.31 -17.68
CA GLU A 158 16.84 1.75 -17.64
C GLU A 158 15.58 2.57 -17.92
N LYS A 159 14.77 2.15 -18.88
CA LYS A 159 13.49 2.80 -19.18
C LYS A 159 12.53 2.67 -18.00
N PHE A 160 12.42 1.48 -17.43
CA PHE A 160 11.62 1.25 -16.23
C PHE A 160 12.06 2.12 -15.04
N ILE A 161 13.36 2.19 -14.74
CA ILE A 161 13.87 3.04 -13.66
C ILE A 161 13.57 4.52 -13.95
N SER A 162 13.72 4.96 -15.20
CA SER A 162 13.34 6.32 -15.59
C SER A 162 11.87 6.59 -15.35
N ASP A 163 10.98 5.66 -15.70
CA ASP A 163 9.54 5.79 -15.50
C ASP A 163 9.20 5.84 -14.00
N VAL A 164 9.81 4.98 -13.16
CA VAL A 164 9.64 5.03 -11.70
C VAL A 164 10.10 6.38 -11.11
N ILE A 165 11.24 6.92 -11.57
CA ILE A 165 11.73 8.23 -11.10
C ILE A 165 10.80 9.36 -11.55
N ASN A 166 10.30 9.31 -12.78
CA ASN A 166 9.37 10.30 -13.32
C ASN A 166 8.04 10.34 -12.56
N GLU A 167 7.64 9.22 -11.97
CA GLU A 167 6.45 9.10 -11.13
C GLU A 167 6.65 9.63 -9.69
N CYS A 168 7.89 9.93 -9.27
CA CYS A 168 8.21 10.46 -7.94
C CYS A 168 8.13 12.00 -7.90
N VAL A 169 6.93 12.55 -8.14
CA VAL A 169 6.64 13.99 -8.13
C VAL A 169 6.43 14.58 -6.73
#